data_AF-A0A9P7YC98-F1
#
_entry.id   AF-A0A9P7YC98-F1
#
_cell.length_a   1.000
_cell.length_b   1.000
_cell.length_c   1.000
_cell.angle_alpha   90.00
_cell.angle_beta   90.00
_cell.angle_gamma   90.00
#
_symmetry.space_group_name_H-M   'P 1'
#
loop_
_entity.id
_entity.type
_entity.pdbx_description
1 polymer ?
#
loop_
_entity_poly.entity_id
_entity_poly.type
_entity_poly.pdbx_seq_one_letter_code
_entity_poly.pdbx_strand_id
1 'polypeptide(L)'
;MKRVWKRLNWKPEDITQLRSRVSSNISLLNAFNGRLTRYNVEKLVQHQENQGYQTLLDWVSMIDFAPQQSDFVSRRETGTGQWLLESAKFQAWVKTNQQTLFCPGIPGAGKTILTSIVVDYLSASFQRDTGVGIAYLYCNFRRKDEQKAEELLASLLKQLAQGLYLLPESMKHLYDRHKNNRTRPTFNEISSTLQSVGSLYSKIFIVIDALDECQVSDGCRARFLKECFAFQLKSKANLFITSRSIPEINEHFNSSIRLEIRASDHDIQRYLDGHMSQLPRCVLRSSELQKEVKAEILKAVDGMFLLAQLYIDSLKGKKSLKAIRTFLKTLPTGLKAYDRAYKDAMERIEGQLAEEEELAKQVLSWITCAKRPLTTSELEHALAVEIGELQFDQANLSLIEDIVSVCAGLVTIDDKTNIIRLVHYTTQEYFERTQAHWFPDAEAKITRACITYISFASFEAGSCHTDEEFDTQLVHYILYNYAAKNWGYHARACLQELQQSIICLLESESKLSACIQAMFIP
;
A
#
# COMPACT_ATOMS: atom_id res chain seq x y z
N MET A 1 -71.38 -44.38 38.01
CA MET A 1 -71.87 -42.99 38.16
C MET A 1 -71.48 -42.19 36.92
N LYS A 2 -72.43 -41.37 36.45
CA LYS A 2 -72.46 -40.60 35.19
C LYS A 2 -71.19 -39.79 34.89
N ARG A 3 -70.64 -39.90 33.67
CA ARG A 3 -69.92 -38.80 33.01
C ARG A 3 -70.62 -38.44 31.71
N VAL A 4 -71.38 -37.35 31.77
CA VAL A 4 -72.09 -36.73 30.65
C VAL A 4 -71.06 -36.16 29.69
N TRP A 5 -70.79 -36.87 28.59
CA TRP A 5 -70.15 -36.26 27.44
C TRP A 5 -71.22 -35.43 26.72
N LYS A 6 -71.20 -34.11 26.92
CA LYS A 6 -71.92 -33.18 26.03
C LYS A 6 -71.37 -33.41 24.62
N ARG A 7 -72.12 -34.11 23.77
CA ARG A 7 -71.86 -34.14 22.33
C ARG A 7 -71.89 -32.70 21.84
N LEU A 8 -70.73 -32.17 21.47
CA LEU A 8 -70.63 -30.95 20.70
C LEU A 8 -71.33 -31.21 19.36
N ASN A 9 -72.59 -30.81 19.25
CA ASN A 9 -73.31 -30.79 17.98
C ASN A 9 -72.81 -29.58 17.21
N TRP A 10 -71.75 -29.78 16.43
CA TRP A 10 -71.32 -28.80 15.44
C TRP A 10 -72.41 -28.72 14.37
N LYS A 11 -72.97 -27.54 14.14
CA LYS A 11 -73.85 -27.36 12.99
C LYS A 11 -73.00 -27.52 11.71
N PRO A 12 -73.56 -28.05 10.62
CA PRO A 12 -72.84 -28.18 9.35
C PRO A 12 -72.17 -26.85 8.91
N GLU A 13 -72.81 -25.73 9.22
CA GLU A 13 -72.31 -24.37 9.00
C GLU A 13 -71.01 -24.10 9.78
N ASP A 14 -70.92 -24.47 11.05
CA ASP A 14 -69.75 -24.26 11.90
C ASP A 14 -68.54 -25.07 11.41
N ILE A 15 -68.76 -26.31 10.96
CA ILE A 15 -67.72 -27.16 10.35
C ILE A 15 -67.22 -26.56 9.04
N THR A 16 -68.14 -26.01 8.24
CA THR A 16 -67.82 -25.39 6.95
C THR A 16 -67.03 -24.10 7.15
N GLN A 17 -67.41 -23.29 8.14
CA GLN A 17 -66.69 -22.08 8.51
C GLN A 17 -65.29 -22.39 9.07
N LEU A 18 -65.16 -23.42 9.91
CA LEU A 18 -63.86 -23.85 10.43
C LEU A 18 -62.95 -24.35 9.30
N ARG A 19 -63.47 -25.20 8.40
CA ARG A 19 -62.74 -25.67 7.21
C ARG A 19 -62.29 -24.53 6.32
N SER A 20 -63.18 -23.56 6.05
CA SER A 20 -62.84 -22.36 5.28
C SER A 20 -61.69 -21.58 5.92
N ARG A 21 -61.74 -21.33 7.24
CA ARG A 21 -60.67 -20.65 7.98
C ARG A 21 -59.34 -21.41 7.95
N VAL A 22 -59.39 -22.74 8.11
CA VAL A 22 -58.18 -23.59 8.05
C VAL A 22 -57.59 -23.56 6.64
N SER A 23 -58.41 -23.68 5.59
CA SER A 23 -57.93 -23.56 4.20
C SER A 23 -57.35 -22.19 3.91
N SER A 24 -58.00 -21.10 4.33
CA SER A 24 -57.46 -19.74 4.15
C SER A 24 -56.14 -19.54 4.88
N ASN A 25 -56.00 -20.06 6.11
CA ASN A 25 -54.75 -19.98 6.86
C ASN A 25 -53.63 -20.82 6.20
N ILE A 26 -53.94 -22.02 5.69
CA ILE A 26 -52.98 -22.84 4.94
C ILE A 26 -52.53 -22.11 3.67
N SER A 27 -53.46 -21.49 2.93
CA SER A 27 -53.12 -20.70 1.74
C SER A 27 -52.23 -19.49 2.08
N LEU A 28 -52.51 -18.78 3.17
CA LEU A 28 -51.69 -17.67 3.64
C LEU A 28 -50.29 -18.14 4.06
N LEU A 29 -50.20 -19.26 4.78
CA LEU A 29 -48.93 -19.83 5.25
C LEU A 29 -48.09 -20.32 4.07
N ASN A 30 -48.71 -20.93 3.06
CA ASN A 30 -48.03 -21.32 1.81
C ASN A 30 -47.54 -20.10 1.01
N ALA A 31 -48.34 -19.03 0.92
CA ALA A 31 -47.93 -17.79 0.26
C ALA A 31 -46.78 -17.08 1.01
N PHE A 32 -46.82 -17.08 2.34
CA PHE A 32 -45.76 -16.53 3.18
C PHE A 32 -44.48 -17.35 3.07
N ASN A 33 -44.58 -18.68 3.13
CA ASN A 33 -43.43 -19.57 2.99
C ASN A 33 -42.80 -19.46 1.59
N GLY A 34 -43.63 -19.37 0.53
CA GLY A 34 -43.15 -19.12 -0.83
C GLY A 34 -42.42 -17.78 -1.00
N ARG A 35 -42.88 -16.71 -0.34
CA ARG A 35 -42.17 -15.40 -0.32
C ARG A 35 -40.85 -15.49 0.43
N LEU A 36 -40.81 -16.15 1.59
CA LEU A 36 -39.58 -16.34 2.36
C LEU A 36 -38.56 -17.18 1.61
N THR A 37 -39.00 -18.24 0.95
CA THR A 37 -38.13 -19.11 0.17
C THR A 37 -37.57 -18.34 -1.03
N ARG A 38 -38.41 -17.58 -1.74
CA ARG A 38 -37.98 -16.73 -2.85
C ARG A 38 -36.98 -15.66 -2.42
N TYR A 39 -37.24 -14.96 -1.31
CA TYR A 39 -36.34 -13.96 -0.76
C TYR A 39 -34.99 -14.55 -0.33
N ASN A 40 -35.00 -15.73 0.30
CA ASN A 40 -33.78 -16.42 0.70
C ASN A 40 -33.00 -16.95 -0.51
N VAL A 41 -33.69 -17.46 -1.53
CA VAL A 41 -33.07 -17.89 -2.80
C VAL A 41 -32.48 -16.69 -3.55
N GLU A 42 -33.18 -15.57 -3.63
CA GLU A 42 -32.66 -14.32 -4.22
C GLU A 42 -31.41 -13.83 -3.48
N LYS A 43 -31.41 -13.87 -2.14
CA LYS A 43 -30.21 -13.56 -1.33
C LYS A 43 -29.06 -14.53 -1.54
N LEU A 44 -29.33 -15.84 -1.62
CA LEU A 44 -28.32 -16.86 -1.86
C LEU A 44 -27.71 -16.73 -3.25
N VAL A 45 -28.54 -16.49 -4.27
CA VAL A 45 -28.08 -16.24 -5.65
C VAL A 45 -27.22 -14.98 -5.70
N GLN A 46 -27.66 -13.86 -5.10
CA GLN A 46 -26.85 -12.65 -5.02
C GLN A 46 -25.53 -12.87 -4.27
N HIS A 47 -25.55 -13.62 -3.17
CA HIS A 47 -24.33 -13.92 -2.41
C HIS A 47 -23.35 -14.79 -3.22
N GLN A 48 -23.86 -15.81 -3.91
CA GLN A 48 -23.06 -16.70 -4.74
C GLN A 48 -22.53 -15.99 -5.99
N GLU A 49 -23.33 -15.12 -6.61
CA GLU A 49 -22.92 -14.25 -7.71
C GLU A 49 -21.82 -13.27 -7.27
N ASN A 50 -21.96 -12.64 -6.09
CA ASN A 50 -20.94 -11.75 -5.55
C ASN A 50 -19.63 -12.47 -5.21
N GLN A 51 -19.68 -13.69 -4.67
CA GLN A 51 -18.47 -14.50 -4.42
C GLN A 51 -17.78 -14.93 -5.72
N GLY A 52 -18.54 -15.38 -6.71
CA GLY A 52 -18.01 -15.70 -8.04
C GLY A 52 -17.39 -14.47 -8.72
N TYR A 53 -18.00 -13.30 -8.54
CA TYR A 53 -17.52 -12.03 -9.04
C TYR A 53 -16.17 -11.65 -8.44
N GLN A 54 -16.06 -11.69 -7.11
CA GLN A 54 -14.82 -11.38 -6.42
C GLN A 54 -13.70 -12.35 -6.76
N THR A 55 -14.00 -13.65 -6.84
CA THR A 55 -13.04 -14.70 -7.24
C THR A 55 -12.45 -14.43 -8.62
N LEU A 56 -13.27 -13.97 -9.56
CA LEU A 56 -12.82 -13.65 -10.91
C LEU A 56 -11.97 -12.38 -10.94
N LEU A 57 -12.36 -11.34 -10.19
CA LEU A 57 -11.58 -10.10 -10.06
C LEU A 57 -10.20 -10.36 -9.45
N ASP A 58 -10.12 -11.17 -8.39
CA ASP A 58 -8.87 -11.55 -7.75
C ASP A 58 -8.04 -12.49 -8.63
N TRP A 59 -8.69 -13.31 -9.45
CA TRP A 59 -7.99 -14.09 -10.47
C TRP A 59 -7.33 -13.19 -11.54
N VAL A 60 -7.95 -12.08 -11.94
CA VAL A 60 -7.35 -11.15 -12.91
C VAL A 60 -6.13 -10.46 -12.31
N SER A 61 -6.24 -9.93 -11.08
CA SER A 61 -5.12 -9.32 -10.39
C SER A 61 -5.28 -9.41 -8.88
N MET A 62 -4.19 -9.80 -8.21
CA MET A 62 -4.12 -9.78 -6.74
C MET A 62 -3.76 -8.38 -6.20
N ILE A 63 -3.37 -7.45 -7.07
CA ILE A 63 -2.95 -6.11 -6.66
C ILE A 63 -4.17 -5.30 -6.26
N ASP A 64 -4.14 -4.81 -5.02
CA ASP A 64 -5.09 -3.84 -4.48
C ASP A 64 -4.34 -2.57 -4.06
N PHE A 65 -4.85 -1.43 -4.52
CA PHE A 65 -4.33 -0.10 -4.21
C PHE A 65 -5.21 0.67 -3.21
N ALA A 66 -6.38 0.14 -2.85
CA ALA A 66 -7.30 0.77 -1.90
C ALA A 66 -6.71 0.95 -0.49
N PRO A 67 -5.88 0.01 0.04
CA PRO A 67 -5.16 0.23 1.29
C PRO A 67 -4.24 1.45 1.23
N GLN A 68 -3.43 1.58 0.17
CA GLN A 68 -2.51 2.70 -0.05
C GLN A 68 -3.27 4.02 -0.21
N GLN A 69 -4.38 4.02 -0.95
CA GLN A 69 -5.26 5.19 -1.05
C GLN A 69 -5.71 5.65 0.34
N SER A 70 -6.13 4.72 1.20
CA SER A 70 -6.59 5.04 2.56
C SER A 70 -5.45 5.59 3.43
N ASP A 71 -4.25 5.00 3.37
CA ASP A 71 -3.04 5.48 4.05
C ASP A 71 -2.66 6.91 3.61
N PHE A 72 -2.61 7.17 2.30
CA PHE A 72 -2.25 8.49 1.80
C PHE A 72 -3.31 9.56 2.09
N VAL A 73 -4.59 9.19 2.19
CA VAL A 73 -5.64 10.10 2.61
C VAL A 73 -5.56 10.40 4.12
N SER A 74 -5.24 9.42 4.97
CA SER A 74 -5.15 9.64 6.43
C SER A 74 -3.96 10.53 6.80
N ARG A 75 -2.85 10.44 6.04
CA ARG A 75 -1.62 11.21 6.26
C ARG A 75 -1.70 12.66 5.78
N ARG A 76 -2.75 13.06 5.05
CA ARG A 76 -2.86 14.41 4.49
C ARG A 76 -3.16 15.44 5.58
N GLU A 77 -2.53 16.61 5.51
CA GLU A 77 -2.95 17.74 6.32
C GLU A 77 -4.26 18.32 5.77
N THR A 78 -5.27 18.44 6.61
CA THR A 78 -6.61 18.84 6.15
C THR A 78 -6.58 20.24 5.54
N GLY A 79 -7.17 20.39 4.35
CA GLY A 79 -7.24 21.66 3.64
C GLY A 79 -6.04 21.97 2.74
N THR A 80 -5.01 21.12 2.71
CA THR A 80 -3.91 21.24 1.73
C THR A 80 -4.27 20.67 0.36
N GLY A 81 -3.54 21.07 -0.69
CA GLY A 81 -3.69 20.53 -2.05
C GLY A 81 -4.88 21.05 -2.85
N GLN A 82 -5.66 21.99 -2.29
CA GLN A 82 -6.84 22.58 -2.97
C GLN A 82 -6.46 23.35 -4.23
N TRP A 83 -5.29 23.98 -4.26
CA TRP A 83 -4.78 24.71 -5.43
C TRP A 83 -4.76 23.86 -6.70
N LEU A 84 -4.50 22.55 -6.58
CA LEU A 84 -4.48 21.62 -7.71
C LEU A 84 -5.89 21.45 -8.26
N LEU A 85 -6.85 21.17 -7.38
CA LEU A 85 -8.25 20.95 -7.72
C LEU A 85 -8.89 22.22 -8.29
N GLU A 86 -8.55 23.39 -7.77
CA GLU A 86 -9.06 24.69 -8.23
C GLU A 86 -8.40 25.17 -9.54
N SER A 87 -7.29 24.56 -9.95
CA SER A 87 -6.57 24.99 -11.15
C SER A 87 -7.42 24.82 -12.41
N ALA A 88 -7.34 25.82 -13.31
CA ALA A 88 -8.04 25.79 -14.59
C ALA A 88 -7.65 24.55 -15.43
N LYS A 89 -6.39 24.10 -15.34
CA LYS A 89 -5.88 22.92 -16.03
C LYS A 89 -6.51 21.63 -15.52
N PHE A 90 -6.62 21.47 -14.20
CA PHE A 90 -7.30 20.32 -13.60
C PHE A 90 -8.80 20.33 -13.95
N GLN A 91 -9.46 21.47 -13.82
CA GLN A 91 -10.87 21.60 -14.15
C GLN A 91 -11.16 21.32 -15.64
N ALA A 92 -10.27 21.74 -16.54
CA ALA A 92 -10.37 21.40 -17.97
C ALA A 92 -10.21 19.89 -18.21
N TRP A 93 -9.26 19.26 -17.53
CA TRP A 93 -9.05 17.81 -17.56
C TRP A 93 -10.25 17.04 -17.02
N VAL A 94 -10.86 17.47 -15.91
CA VAL A 94 -12.07 16.81 -15.38
C VAL A 94 -13.25 16.97 -16.34
N LYS A 95 -13.42 18.10 -17.01
CA LYS A 95 -14.61 18.39 -17.85
C LYS A 95 -14.55 17.72 -19.22
N THR A 96 -13.39 17.70 -19.86
CA THR A 96 -13.22 17.25 -21.25
C THR A 96 -12.76 15.79 -21.30
N ASN A 97 -13.33 14.98 -22.18
CA ASN A 97 -12.90 13.59 -22.36
C ASN A 97 -11.58 13.49 -23.15
N GLN A 98 -10.91 12.35 -23.04
CA GLN A 98 -9.67 12.03 -23.75
C GLN A 98 -8.55 13.05 -23.47
N GLN A 99 -8.49 13.56 -22.24
CA GLN A 99 -7.42 14.49 -21.81
C GLN A 99 -6.36 13.78 -20.97
N THR A 100 -5.12 14.20 -21.15
CA THR A 100 -4.00 13.79 -20.30
C THR A 100 -3.48 15.00 -19.54
N LEU A 101 -3.51 14.90 -18.21
CA LEU A 101 -2.90 15.84 -17.28
C LEU A 101 -1.64 15.22 -16.70
N PHE A 102 -0.49 15.69 -17.18
CA PHE A 102 0.82 15.28 -16.69
C PHE A 102 1.34 16.27 -15.65
N CYS A 103 1.70 15.74 -14.49
CA CYS A 103 2.06 16.49 -13.31
C CYS A 103 3.50 16.16 -12.88
N PRO A 104 4.51 16.73 -13.55
CA PRO A 104 5.90 16.58 -13.12
C PRO A 104 6.12 17.35 -11.81
N GLY A 105 6.98 16.84 -10.93
CA GLY A 105 7.31 17.57 -9.70
C GLY A 105 8.60 17.10 -9.06
N ILE A 106 9.23 18.00 -8.30
CA ILE A 106 10.47 17.68 -7.58
C ILE A 106 10.23 16.56 -6.54
N PRO A 107 11.28 15.80 -6.16
CA PRO A 107 11.17 14.84 -5.06
C PRO A 107 10.69 15.53 -3.77
N GLY A 108 9.85 14.88 -2.98
CA GLY A 108 9.34 15.42 -1.72
C GLY A 108 8.31 16.57 -1.86
N ALA A 109 7.86 16.92 -3.07
CA ALA A 109 6.84 17.97 -3.29
C ALA A 109 5.42 17.58 -2.84
N GLY A 110 5.17 16.32 -2.50
CA GLY A 110 3.84 15.82 -2.11
C GLY A 110 3.00 15.25 -3.25
N LYS A 111 3.62 14.81 -4.35
CA LYS A 111 2.92 14.21 -5.52
C LYS A 111 1.92 13.11 -5.11
N THR A 112 2.37 12.13 -4.34
CA THR A 112 1.53 11.02 -3.87
C THR A 112 0.33 11.47 -3.04
N ILE A 113 0.52 12.45 -2.14
CA ILE A 113 -0.58 13.01 -1.34
C ILE A 113 -1.55 13.79 -2.23
N LEU A 114 -1.07 14.53 -3.23
CA LEU A 114 -1.95 15.20 -4.19
C LEU A 114 -2.71 14.20 -5.06
N THR A 115 -2.07 13.09 -5.46
CA THR A 115 -2.72 12.01 -6.18
C THR A 115 -3.86 11.40 -5.36
N SER A 116 -3.64 11.14 -4.07
CA SER A 116 -4.70 10.62 -3.19
C SER A 116 -5.87 11.59 -3.03
N ILE A 117 -5.58 12.91 -2.98
CA ILE A 117 -6.60 13.98 -2.99
C ILE A 117 -7.40 13.96 -4.30
N VAL A 118 -6.75 13.77 -5.44
CA VAL A 118 -7.44 13.67 -6.74
C VAL A 118 -8.36 12.45 -6.78
N VAL A 119 -7.90 11.28 -6.34
CA VAL A 119 -8.73 10.07 -6.28
C VAL A 119 -9.93 10.25 -5.35
N ASP A 120 -9.73 10.83 -4.17
CA ASP A 120 -10.78 11.14 -3.20
C ASP A 120 -11.82 12.11 -3.78
N TYR A 121 -11.35 13.18 -4.44
CA TYR A 121 -12.21 14.14 -5.14
C TYR A 121 -13.05 13.49 -6.24
N LEU A 122 -12.45 12.67 -7.10
CA LEU A 122 -13.16 12.00 -8.19
C LEU A 122 -14.21 11.03 -7.64
N SER A 123 -13.83 10.24 -6.63
CA SER A 123 -14.73 9.27 -5.99
C SER A 123 -15.94 9.97 -5.36
N ALA A 124 -15.71 11.11 -4.67
CA ALA A 124 -16.79 11.91 -4.09
C ALA A 124 -17.67 12.60 -5.16
N SER A 125 -17.05 13.13 -6.21
CA SER A 125 -17.75 13.89 -7.27
C SER A 125 -18.64 13.01 -8.14
N PHE A 126 -18.23 11.76 -8.37
CA PHE A 126 -18.92 10.82 -9.26
C PHE A 126 -19.54 9.62 -8.53
N GLN A 127 -19.64 9.65 -7.21
CA GLN A 127 -20.10 8.52 -6.37
C GLN A 127 -21.44 7.91 -6.82
N ARG A 128 -22.35 8.72 -7.38
CA ARG A 128 -23.69 8.30 -7.80
C ARG A 128 -23.80 8.02 -9.30
N ASP A 129 -22.74 8.29 -10.07
CA ASP A 129 -22.74 8.11 -11.51
C ASP A 129 -22.08 6.78 -11.88
N THR A 130 -22.90 5.74 -12.01
CA THR A 130 -22.44 4.41 -12.42
C THR A 130 -21.90 4.36 -13.85
N GLY A 131 -22.08 5.44 -14.63
CA GLY A 131 -21.51 5.61 -15.95
C GLY A 131 -20.07 6.10 -15.94
N VAL A 132 -19.48 6.37 -14.77
CA VAL A 132 -18.09 6.84 -14.63
C VAL A 132 -17.22 5.76 -14.00
N GLY A 133 -16.16 5.36 -14.70
CA GLY A 133 -15.14 4.44 -14.19
C GLY A 133 -13.98 5.21 -13.58
N ILE A 134 -13.49 4.78 -12.41
CA ILE A 134 -12.30 5.36 -11.77
C ILE A 134 -11.35 4.20 -11.46
N ALA A 135 -10.11 4.31 -11.92
CA ALA A 135 -9.04 3.39 -11.58
C ALA A 135 -7.77 4.17 -11.24
N TYR A 136 -6.97 3.65 -10.32
CA TYR A 136 -5.75 4.31 -9.89
C TYR A 136 -4.63 3.32 -9.57
N LEU A 137 -3.40 3.76 -9.75
CA LEU A 137 -2.18 2.97 -9.53
C LEU A 137 -1.19 3.80 -8.71
N TYR A 138 -0.55 3.16 -7.74
CA TYR A 138 0.57 3.73 -7.00
C TYR A 138 1.86 2.96 -7.35
N CYS A 139 2.63 3.47 -8.32
CA CYS A 139 3.94 2.88 -8.64
C CYS A 139 4.83 2.94 -7.39
N ASN A 140 5.60 1.88 -7.14
CA ASN A 140 6.49 1.76 -6.00
C ASN A 140 7.74 0.97 -6.41
N PHE A 141 8.90 1.61 -6.31
CA PHE A 141 10.18 1.04 -6.73
C PHE A 141 10.57 -0.25 -5.99
N ARG A 142 10.01 -0.52 -4.80
CA ARG A 142 10.27 -1.74 -4.02
C ARG A 142 9.44 -2.94 -4.47
N ARG A 143 8.45 -2.74 -5.34
CA ARG A 143 7.55 -3.78 -5.82
C ARG A 143 7.69 -3.99 -7.33
N LYS A 144 8.87 -3.76 -7.89
CA LYS A 144 9.13 -3.86 -9.34
C LYS A 144 8.71 -5.22 -9.91
N ASP A 145 8.95 -6.31 -9.17
CA ASP A 145 8.58 -7.66 -9.62
C ASP A 145 7.06 -7.88 -9.71
N GLU A 146 6.29 -7.15 -8.88
CA GLU A 146 4.82 -7.15 -8.87
C GLU A 146 4.24 -6.12 -9.86
N GLN A 147 5.02 -5.11 -10.26
CA GLN A 147 4.55 -3.97 -11.06
C GLN A 147 5.02 -4.03 -12.52
N LYS A 148 4.88 -5.21 -13.13
CA LYS A 148 5.06 -5.40 -14.57
C LYS A 148 3.90 -4.79 -15.35
N ALA A 149 4.11 -4.52 -16.64
CA ALA A 149 3.11 -3.85 -17.48
C ALA A 149 1.80 -4.64 -17.55
N GLU A 150 1.89 -5.97 -17.61
CA GLU A 150 0.76 -6.90 -17.57
C GLU A 150 -0.04 -6.76 -16.27
N GLU A 151 0.65 -6.73 -15.13
CA GLU A 151 0.05 -6.64 -13.79
C GLU A 151 -0.62 -5.29 -13.54
N LEU A 152 0.01 -4.20 -13.99
CA LEU A 152 -0.58 -2.86 -13.91
C LEU A 152 -1.84 -2.74 -14.76
N LEU A 153 -1.84 -3.27 -15.99
CA LEU A 153 -3.05 -3.31 -16.82
C LEU A 153 -4.13 -4.23 -16.23
N ALA A 154 -3.74 -5.38 -15.67
CA ALA A 154 -4.66 -6.29 -15.01
C ALA A 154 -5.32 -5.62 -13.79
N SER A 155 -4.58 -4.82 -13.03
CA SER A 155 -5.12 -4.02 -11.92
C SER A 155 -6.12 -2.96 -12.41
N LEU A 156 -5.81 -2.24 -13.50
CA LEU A 156 -6.78 -1.30 -14.11
C LEU A 156 -8.04 -2.03 -14.58
N LEU A 157 -7.89 -3.20 -15.20
CA LEU A 157 -9.01 -4.02 -15.64
C LEU A 157 -9.87 -4.48 -14.46
N LYS A 158 -9.24 -4.96 -13.37
CA LYS A 158 -9.92 -5.34 -12.14
C LYS A 158 -10.74 -4.19 -11.58
N GLN A 159 -10.13 -3.03 -11.39
CA GLN A 159 -10.79 -1.86 -10.80
C GLN A 159 -11.98 -1.37 -11.65
N LEU A 160 -11.81 -1.28 -12.97
CA LEU A 160 -12.89 -0.89 -13.87
C LEU A 160 -13.98 -1.97 -13.99
N ALA A 161 -13.63 -3.26 -13.93
CA ALA A 161 -14.65 -4.30 -13.87
C ALA A 161 -15.43 -4.20 -12.55
N GLN A 162 -14.75 -4.09 -11.42
CA GLN A 162 -15.35 -4.00 -10.08
C GLN A 162 -16.33 -2.82 -9.93
N GLY A 163 -16.08 -1.71 -10.62
CA GLY A 163 -16.99 -0.56 -10.65
C GLY A 163 -18.30 -0.80 -11.41
N LEU A 164 -18.46 -1.91 -12.13
CA LEU A 164 -19.68 -2.26 -12.83
C LEU A 164 -20.61 -3.12 -11.96
N TYR A 165 -21.92 -2.93 -12.13
CA TYR A 165 -22.93 -3.74 -11.45
C TYR A 165 -22.97 -5.19 -11.95
N LEU A 166 -22.72 -5.40 -13.25
CA LEU A 166 -22.71 -6.73 -13.87
C LEU A 166 -21.33 -7.02 -14.44
N LEU A 167 -20.87 -8.26 -14.24
CA LEU A 167 -19.63 -8.73 -14.82
C LEU A 167 -19.72 -8.71 -16.37
N PRO A 168 -18.80 -8.00 -17.04
CA PRO A 168 -18.74 -7.99 -18.49
C PRO A 168 -18.54 -9.39 -19.05
N GLU A 169 -19.23 -9.71 -20.15
CA GLU A 169 -19.11 -11.03 -20.79
C GLU A 169 -17.68 -11.29 -21.31
N SER A 170 -16.97 -10.22 -21.71
CA SER A 170 -15.54 -10.28 -22.06
C SER A 170 -14.68 -10.82 -20.92
N MET A 171 -14.98 -10.48 -19.67
CA MET A 171 -14.26 -10.97 -18.48
C MET A 171 -14.56 -12.45 -18.20
N LYS A 172 -15.82 -12.87 -18.36
CA LYS A 172 -16.21 -14.29 -18.23
C LYS A 172 -15.48 -15.15 -19.27
N HIS A 173 -15.52 -14.72 -20.53
CA HIS A 173 -14.85 -15.42 -21.61
C HIS A 173 -13.33 -15.49 -21.43
N LEU A 174 -12.70 -14.41 -20.92
CA LEU A 174 -11.29 -14.43 -20.56
C LEU A 174 -11.01 -15.46 -19.46
N TYR A 175 -11.81 -15.47 -18.40
CA TYR A 175 -11.68 -16.43 -17.31
C TYR A 175 -11.83 -17.88 -17.77
N ASP A 176 -12.90 -18.19 -18.51
CA ASP A 176 -13.21 -19.56 -18.96
C ASP A 176 -12.12 -20.14 -19.87
N ARG A 177 -11.49 -19.30 -20.70
CA ARG A 177 -10.36 -19.70 -21.57
C ARG A 177 -9.14 -20.20 -20.78
N HIS A 178 -8.87 -19.58 -19.64
CA HIS A 178 -7.64 -19.80 -18.89
C HIS A 178 -7.83 -20.72 -17.67
N LYS A 179 -9.02 -20.75 -17.07
CA LYS A 179 -9.33 -21.54 -15.88
C LYS A 179 -9.02 -23.02 -16.06
N ASN A 180 -9.49 -23.63 -17.15
CA ASN A 180 -9.35 -25.07 -17.37
C ASN A 180 -7.89 -25.48 -17.63
N ASN A 181 -7.10 -24.59 -18.25
CA ASN A 181 -5.70 -24.83 -18.59
C ASN A 181 -4.73 -24.35 -17.49
N ARG A 182 -5.24 -23.71 -16.43
CA ARG A 182 -4.45 -23.08 -15.35
C ARG A 182 -3.38 -22.11 -15.86
N THR A 183 -3.68 -21.41 -16.94
CA THR A 183 -2.79 -20.39 -17.52
C THR A 183 -3.19 -18.98 -17.09
N ARG A 184 -2.31 -18.00 -17.32
CA ARG A 184 -2.59 -16.57 -17.11
C ARG A 184 -2.90 -15.86 -18.45
N PRO A 185 -3.78 -14.85 -18.46
CA PRO A 185 -3.99 -13.99 -19.62
C PRO A 185 -2.71 -13.33 -20.12
N THR A 186 -2.58 -13.23 -21.45
CA THR A 186 -1.49 -12.46 -22.05
C THR A 186 -1.75 -10.96 -21.99
N PHE A 187 -0.70 -10.14 -22.14
CA PHE A 187 -0.78 -8.67 -22.23
C PHE A 187 -1.88 -8.19 -23.20
N ASN A 188 -1.95 -8.79 -24.39
CA ASN A 188 -2.90 -8.41 -25.45
C ASN A 188 -4.34 -8.80 -25.09
N GLU A 189 -4.54 -9.94 -24.41
CA GLU A 189 -5.85 -10.36 -23.93
C GLU A 189 -6.36 -9.45 -22.82
N ILE A 190 -5.48 -9.03 -21.90
CA ILE A 190 -5.81 -8.05 -20.86
C ILE A 190 -6.17 -6.70 -21.51
N SER A 191 -5.34 -6.20 -22.43
CA SER A 191 -5.57 -4.95 -23.17
C SER A 191 -6.91 -4.95 -23.92
N SER A 192 -7.20 -6.00 -24.69
CA SER A 192 -8.46 -6.09 -25.44
C SER A 192 -9.68 -6.19 -24.54
N THR A 193 -9.56 -6.89 -23.41
CA THR A 193 -10.62 -6.99 -22.41
C THR A 193 -10.82 -5.63 -21.72
N LEU A 194 -9.74 -4.93 -21.36
CA LEU A 194 -9.78 -3.58 -20.80
C LEU A 194 -10.48 -2.60 -21.72
N GLN A 195 -10.17 -2.62 -23.02
CA GLN A 195 -10.87 -1.81 -24.03
C GLN A 195 -12.37 -2.13 -24.08
N SER A 196 -12.73 -3.41 -24.02
CA SER A 196 -14.13 -3.87 -24.03
C SER A 196 -14.89 -3.39 -22.78
N VAL A 197 -14.30 -3.56 -21.59
CA VAL A 197 -14.87 -3.09 -20.31
C VAL A 197 -14.98 -1.57 -20.31
N GLY A 198 -13.94 -0.87 -20.76
CA GLY A 198 -13.94 0.60 -20.85
C GLY A 198 -15.03 1.16 -21.76
N SER A 199 -15.43 0.43 -22.80
CA SER A 199 -16.51 0.87 -23.69
C SER A 199 -17.89 0.95 -23.02
N LEU A 200 -18.06 0.29 -21.87
CA LEU A 200 -19.29 0.31 -21.07
C LEU A 200 -19.45 1.61 -20.28
N TYR A 201 -18.36 2.37 -20.10
CA TYR A 201 -18.36 3.62 -19.36
C TYR A 201 -18.60 4.83 -20.27
N SER A 202 -19.39 5.77 -19.78
CA SER A 202 -19.58 7.07 -20.43
C SER A 202 -18.36 7.98 -20.28
N LYS A 203 -17.55 7.74 -19.24
CA LYS A 203 -16.32 8.46 -18.92
C LYS A 203 -15.43 7.62 -18.02
N ILE A 204 -14.12 7.75 -18.16
CA ILE A 204 -13.16 7.00 -17.33
C ILE A 204 -12.08 7.95 -16.83
N PHE A 205 -11.65 7.78 -15.58
CA PHE A 205 -10.46 8.41 -15.03
C PHE A 205 -9.45 7.34 -14.65
N ILE A 206 -8.24 7.44 -15.19
CA ILE A 206 -7.09 6.62 -14.79
C ILE A 206 -6.06 7.53 -14.15
N VAL A 207 -5.71 7.25 -12.90
CA VAL A 207 -4.79 8.05 -12.09
C VAL A 207 -3.53 7.23 -11.79
N ILE A 208 -2.35 7.72 -12.17
CA ILE A 208 -1.10 6.97 -12.05
C ILE A 208 -0.12 7.83 -11.24
N ASP A 209 0.19 7.39 -10.03
CA ASP A 209 1.18 8.05 -9.18
C ASP A 209 2.60 7.52 -9.44
N ALA A 210 3.57 8.43 -9.39
CA ALA A 210 5.00 8.15 -9.37
C ALA A 210 5.48 7.25 -10.52
N LEU A 211 5.09 7.57 -11.76
CA LEU A 211 5.43 6.80 -12.96
C LEU A 211 6.94 6.53 -13.11
N ASP A 212 7.80 7.39 -12.56
CA ASP A 212 9.24 7.19 -12.54
C ASP A 212 9.70 5.99 -11.68
N GLU A 213 8.88 5.55 -10.72
CA GLU A 213 9.17 4.41 -9.85
C GLU A 213 8.76 3.06 -10.46
N CYS A 214 7.99 3.07 -11.54
CA CYS A 214 7.61 1.86 -12.27
C CYS A 214 8.83 1.24 -13.00
N GLN A 215 8.82 -0.08 -13.19
CA GLN A 215 9.97 -0.84 -13.72
C GLN A 215 10.42 -0.33 -15.11
N VAL A 216 11.70 0.04 -15.21
CA VAL A 216 12.31 0.56 -16.45
C VAL A 216 12.88 -0.55 -17.32
N SER A 217 13.29 -1.68 -16.73
CA SER A 217 13.84 -2.81 -17.50
C SER A 217 12.83 -3.41 -18.48
N ASP A 218 13.37 -3.96 -19.56
CA ASP A 218 12.64 -4.62 -20.66
C ASP A 218 11.59 -3.75 -21.37
N GLY A 219 11.69 -2.42 -21.25
CA GLY A 219 10.74 -1.49 -21.87
C GLY A 219 9.34 -1.52 -21.24
N CYS A 220 9.20 -2.11 -20.05
CA CYS A 220 7.95 -2.28 -19.32
C CYS A 220 7.14 -0.98 -19.21
N ARG A 221 7.76 0.09 -18.68
CA ARG A 221 7.15 1.42 -18.57
C ARG A 221 6.65 1.98 -19.92
N ALA A 222 7.46 1.87 -20.97
CA ALA A 222 7.10 2.39 -22.29
C ALA A 222 5.95 1.59 -22.92
N ARG A 223 5.96 0.25 -22.78
CA ARG A 223 4.87 -0.63 -23.22
C ARG A 223 3.57 -0.30 -22.49
N PHE A 224 3.62 -0.12 -21.17
CA PHE A 224 2.46 0.24 -20.36
C PHE A 224 1.87 1.59 -20.76
N LEU A 225 2.71 2.63 -20.90
CA LEU A 225 2.26 3.96 -21.34
C LEU A 225 1.64 3.95 -22.74
N LYS A 226 2.27 3.22 -23.67
CA LYS A 226 1.74 3.04 -25.03
C LYS A 226 0.33 2.47 -25.00
N GLU A 227 0.08 1.48 -24.13
CA GLU A 227 -1.26 0.90 -24.00
C GLU A 227 -2.24 1.84 -23.30
N CYS A 228 -1.81 2.62 -22.30
CA CYS A 228 -2.66 3.65 -21.69
C CYS A 228 -3.14 4.69 -22.71
N PHE A 229 -2.25 5.15 -23.59
CA PHE A 229 -2.62 6.07 -24.68
C PHE A 229 -3.51 5.40 -25.73
N ALA A 230 -3.23 4.14 -26.09
CA ALA A 230 -4.08 3.39 -27.01
C ALA A 230 -5.50 3.20 -26.43
N PHE A 231 -5.59 2.90 -25.13
CA PHE A 231 -6.85 2.82 -24.40
C PHE A 231 -7.58 4.16 -24.39
N GLN A 232 -6.90 5.28 -24.13
CA GLN A 232 -7.48 6.62 -24.19
C GLN A 232 -8.06 6.94 -25.58
N LEU A 233 -7.37 6.61 -26.68
CA LEU A 233 -7.84 6.88 -28.03
C LEU A 233 -9.12 6.11 -28.39
N LYS A 234 -9.27 4.89 -27.85
CA LYS A 234 -10.42 4.01 -28.12
C LYS A 234 -11.55 4.16 -27.10
N SER A 235 -11.32 4.90 -26.02
CA SER A 235 -12.27 5.08 -24.92
C SER A 235 -12.48 6.57 -24.64
N LYS A 236 -13.21 6.90 -23.58
CA LYS A 236 -13.39 8.28 -23.09
C LYS A 236 -12.52 8.54 -21.86
N ALA A 237 -11.35 7.90 -21.79
CA ALA A 237 -10.49 7.93 -20.62
C ALA A 237 -9.68 9.22 -20.50
N ASN A 238 -9.65 9.75 -19.29
CA ASN A 238 -8.82 10.87 -18.87
C ASN A 238 -7.67 10.31 -18.03
N LEU A 239 -6.44 10.67 -18.38
CA LEU A 239 -5.24 10.21 -17.70
C LEU A 239 -4.70 11.32 -16.80
N PHE A 240 -4.52 11.04 -15.50
CA PHE A 240 -3.77 11.87 -14.58
C PHE A 240 -2.49 11.13 -14.20
N ILE A 241 -1.33 11.74 -14.43
CA ILE A 241 -0.05 11.04 -14.26
C ILE A 241 0.92 11.95 -13.52
N THR A 242 1.47 11.47 -12.39
CA THR A 242 2.56 12.16 -11.69
C THR A 242 3.90 11.47 -11.96
N SER A 243 4.97 12.25 -11.95
CA SER A 243 6.34 11.74 -12.10
C SER A 243 7.36 12.75 -11.59
N ARG A 244 8.58 12.32 -11.31
CA ARG A 244 9.76 13.22 -11.34
C ARG A 244 9.94 13.79 -12.75
N SER A 245 10.55 14.98 -12.83
CA SER A 245 10.89 15.62 -14.11
C SER A 245 12.12 14.95 -14.73
N ILE A 246 11.91 13.80 -15.37
CA ILE A 246 12.94 13.03 -16.07
C ILE A 246 12.75 13.25 -17.58
N PRO A 247 13.78 13.63 -18.35
CA PRO A 247 13.65 13.94 -19.78
C PRO A 247 12.95 12.84 -20.59
N GLU A 248 13.37 11.58 -20.42
CA GLU A 248 12.79 10.42 -21.11
C GLU A 248 11.29 10.24 -20.85
N ILE A 249 10.82 10.54 -19.63
CA ILE A 249 9.39 10.48 -19.29
C ILE A 249 8.66 11.68 -19.89
N ASN A 250 9.25 12.87 -19.77
CA ASN A 250 8.65 14.11 -20.25
C ASN A 250 8.37 14.07 -21.75
N GLU A 251 9.24 13.44 -22.55
CA GLU A 251 9.09 13.28 -24.00
C GLU A 251 7.76 12.62 -24.40
N HIS A 252 7.24 11.70 -23.59
CA HIS A 252 5.94 11.05 -23.84
C HIS A 252 4.74 12.00 -23.68
N PHE A 253 4.91 13.14 -23.00
CA PHE A 253 3.82 14.05 -22.62
C PHE A 253 3.94 15.45 -23.25
N ASN A 254 4.66 15.59 -24.36
CA ASN A 254 4.90 16.88 -25.02
C ASN A 254 3.61 17.58 -25.51
N SER A 255 2.57 16.82 -25.87
CA SER A 255 1.26 17.33 -26.30
C SER A 255 0.21 17.39 -25.20
N SER A 256 0.56 16.99 -23.97
CA SER A 256 -0.39 16.88 -22.84
C SER A 256 -0.53 18.18 -22.07
N ILE A 257 -1.63 18.33 -21.32
CA ILE A 257 -1.77 19.41 -20.35
C ILE A 257 -0.73 19.18 -19.25
N ARG A 258 0.12 20.18 -18.97
CA ARG A 258 1.16 20.08 -17.95
C ARG A 258 0.88 20.99 -16.76
N LEU A 259 0.93 20.44 -15.56
CA LEU A 259 0.81 21.20 -14.31
C LEU A 259 1.86 20.72 -13.31
N GLU A 260 2.91 21.53 -13.13
CA GLU A 260 4.00 21.18 -12.21
C GLU A 260 3.49 21.11 -10.77
N ILE A 261 3.83 20.02 -10.08
CA ILE A 261 3.58 19.85 -8.65
C ILE A 261 4.76 20.41 -7.87
N ARG A 262 4.48 21.48 -7.13
CA ARG A 262 5.32 22.02 -6.07
C ARG A 262 4.44 22.33 -4.87
N ALA A 263 4.99 22.17 -3.67
CA ALA A 263 4.27 22.57 -2.47
C ALA A 263 4.02 24.08 -2.50
N SER A 264 2.76 24.49 -2.36
CA SER A 264 2.42 25.91 -2.29
C SER A 264 2.82 26.47 -0.93
N ASP A 265 3.22 27.74 -0.91
CA ASP A 265 3.58 28.42 0.34
C ASP A 265 2.44 28.38 1.36
N HIS A 266 1.20 28.49 0.88
CA HIS A 266 0.00 28.40 1.71
C HIS A 266 -0.20 27.01 2.32
N ASP A 267 0.02 25.93 1.55
CA ASP A 267 -0.09 24.57 2.09
C ASP A 267 1.01 24.28 3.10
N ILE A 268 2.23 24.75 2.86
CA ILE A 268 3.35 24.63 3.81
C ILE A 268 3.00 25.41 5.09
N GLN A 269 2.52 26.65 4.98
CA GLN A 269 2.11 27.44 6.15
C GLN A 269 1.05 26.73 6.97
N ARG A 270 0.00 26.18 6.32
CA ARG A 270 -1.05 25.42 7.01
C ARG A 270 -0.50 24.19 7.71
N TYR A 271 0.39 23.45 7.06
CA TYR A 271 1.08 22.32 7.68
C TYR A 271 1.88 22.75 8.91
N LEU A 272 2.67 23.81 8.80
CA LEU A 272 3.44 24.35 9.92
C LEU A 272 2.52 24.75 11.07
N ASP A 273 1.39 25.41 10.79
CA ASP A 273 0.39 25.80 11.79
C ASP A 273 -0.18 24.60 12.55
N GLY A 274 -0.57 23.54 11.84
CA GLY A 274 -1.07 22.30 12.45
C GLY A 274 -0.04 21.61 13.36
N HIS A 275 1.25 21.82 13.11
CA HIS A 275 2.35 21.17 13.81
C HIS A 275 3.06 22.05 14.84
N MET A 276 2.71 23.34 14.97
CA MET A 276 3.33 24.26 15.94
C MET A 276 3.21 23.74 17.38
N SER A 277 2.09 23.11 17.72
CA SER A 277 1.79 22.57 19.06
C SER A 277 2.81 21.54 19.55
N GLN A 278 3.51 20.88 18.62
CA GLN A 278 4.50 19.86 18.89
C GLN A 278 5.88 20.45 19.22
N LEU A 279 6.08 21.75 18.99
CA LEU A 279 7.35 22.42 19.21
C LEU A 279 7.58 22.76 20.70
N PRO A 280 8.85 22.99 21.11
CA PRO A 280 9.20 23.33 22.48
C PRO A 280 8.43 24.53 23.04
N ARG A 281 8.16 24.54 24.35
CA ARG A 281 7.38 25.58 25.04
C ARG A 281 7.88 27.01 24.79
N CYS A 282 9.17 27.21 24.51
CA CYS A 282 9.72 28.52 24.18
C CYS A 282 9.21 29.06 22.83
N VAL A 283 8.92 28.19 21.86
CA VAL A 283 8.26 28.55 20.60
C VAL A 283 6.77 28.80 20.84
N LEU A 284 6.10 27.91 21.58
CA LEU A 284 4.66 28.04 21.86
C LEU A 284 4.29 29.34 22.58
N ARG A 285 5.18 29.85 23.44
CA ARG A 285 4.94 31.07 24.24
C ARG A 285 5.28 32.38 23.53
N SER A 286 5.95 32.34 22.36
CA SER A 286 6.32 33.56 21.62
C SER A 286 5.72 33.56 20.23
N SER A 287 4.80 34.50 20.01
CA SER A 287 4.16 34.68 18.71
C SER A 287 5.18 35.11 17.64
N GLU A 288 6.20 35.86 18.05
CA GLU A 288 7.29 36.35 17.22
C GLU A 288 8.16 35.19 16.77
N LEU A 289 8.51 34.27 17.67
CA LEU A 289 9.32 33.11 17.33
C LEU A 289 8.56 32.13 16.44
N GLN A 290 7.24 31.96 16.63
CA GLN A 290 6.42 31.17 15.71
C GLN A 290 6.44 31.76 14.29
N LYS A 291 6.32 33.09 14.17
CA LYS A 291 6.43 33.78 12.87
C LYS A 291 7.82 33.61 12.27
N GLU A 292 8.88 33.73 13.07
CA GLU A 292 10.28 33.51 12.67
C GLU A 292 10.49 32.08 12.14
N VAL A 293 10.04 31.05 12.89
CA VAL A 293 10.11 29.64 12.48
C VAL A 293 9.39 29.42 11.15
N LYS A 294 8.15 29.93 11.01
CA LYS A 294 7.38 29.78 9.77
C LYS A 294 8.07 30.42 8.59
N ALA A 295 8.52 31.66 8.74
CA ALA A 295 9.15 32.41 7.66
C ALA A 295 10.44 31.75 7.17
N GLU A 296 11.31 31.33 8.09
CA GLU A 296 12.59 30.71 7.74
C GLU A 296 12.41 29.33 7.12
N ILE A 297 11.50 28.49 7.64
CA ILE A 297 11.21 27.19 7.03
C ILE A 297 10.61 27.39 5.64
N LEU A 298 9.59 28.25 5.49
CA LEU A 298 8.94 28.51 4.20
C LEU A 298 9.95 28.93 3.13
N LYS A 299 10.89 29.80 3.50
CA LYS A 299 11.98 30.23 2.62
C LYS A 299 12.96 29.10 2.27
N ALA A 300 13.22 28.18 3.19
CA ALA A 300 14.21 27.13 3.01
C ALA A 300 13.73 25.95 2.14
N VAL A 301 12.44 25.61 2.21
CA VAL A 301 11.91 24.39 1.59
C VAL A 301 11.74 24.45 0.07
N ASP A 302 11.63 25.65 -0.52
CA ASP A 302 11.53 25.89 -1.97
C ASP A 302 10.55 24.94 -2.73
N GLY A 303 9.37 24.73 -2.16
CA GLY A 303 8.34 23.85 -2.74
C GLY A 303 8.53 22.35 -2.51
N MET A 304 9.51 21.94 -1.69
CA MET A 304 9.70 20.57 -1.22
C MET A 304 9.03 20.38 0.16
N PHE A 305 7.79 19.88 0.16
CA PHE A 305 7.00 19.66 1.37
C PHE A 305 7.72 18.80 2.43
N LEU A 306 8.46 17.77 1.98
CA LEU A 306 9.20 16.86 2.87
C LEU A 306 10.19 17.59 3.79
N LEU A 307 10.84 18.66 3.32
CA LEU A 307 11.77 19.42 4.15
C LEU A 307 11.05 20.13 5.30
N ALA A 308 9.81 20.59 5.10
CA ALA A 308 9.03 21.22 6.16
C ALA A 308 8.81 20.23 7.32
N GLN A 309 8.49 18.97 7.01
CA GLN A 309 8.37 17.91 7.99
C GLN A 309 9.69 17.65 8.73
N LEU A 310 10.79 17.42 7.99
CA LEU A 310 12.10 17.15 8.59
C LEU A 310 12.61 18.29 9.48
N TYR A 311 12.34 19.55 9.12
CA TYR A 311 12.74 20.71 9.91
C TYR A 311 11.89 20.89 11.17
N ILE A 312 10.58 20.63 11.10
CA ILE A 312 9.72 20.59 12.29
C ILE A 312 10.21 19.51 13.25
N ASP A 313 10.49 18.30 12.75
CA ASP A 313 10.97 17.19 13.59
C ASP A 313 12.33 17.50 14.23
N SER A 314 13.23 18.17 13.49
CA SER A 314 14.51 18.62 14.01
C SER A 314 14.38 19.70 15.09
N LEU A 315 13.33 20.52 15.04
CA LEU A 315 13.05 21.57 16.04
C LEU A 315 12.50 21.00 17.35
N LYS A 316 11.79 19.86 17.34
CA LYS A 316 11.21 19.23 18.54
C LYS A 316 12.26 19.00 19.64
N GLY A 317 13.48 18.62 19.27
CA GLY A 317 14.58 18.38 20.21
C GLY A 317 15.29 19.63 20.76
N LYS A 318 15.02 20.84 20.23
CA LYS A 318 15.80 22.05 20.56
C LYS A 318 15.24 22.77 21.78
N LYS A 319 15.91 22.69 22.93
CA LYS A 319 15.37 23.22 24.20
C LYS A 319 15.56 24.73 24.44
N SER A 320 16.45 25.41 23.70
CA SER A 320 16.78 26.83 23.92
C SER A 320 16.48 27.72 22.71
N LEU A 321 16.11 28.97 22.98
CA LEU A 321 15.88 30.00 21.95
C LEU A 321 17.10 30.17 21.02
N LYS A 322 18.32 30.16 21.61
CA LYS A 322 19.57 30.25 20.85
C LYS A 322 19.72 29.05 19.92
N ALA A 323 19.48 27.83 20.39
CA ALA A 323 19.60 26.63 19.57
C ALA A 323 18.59 26.62 18.41
N ILE A 324 17.35 27.08 18.65
CA ILE A 324 16.32 27.23 17.61
C ILE A 324 16.78 28.24 16.55
N ARG A 325 17.15 29.46 16.95
CA ARG A 325 17.61 30.49 16.00
C ARG A 325 18.87 30.10 15.24
N THR A 326 19.81 29.41 15.89
CA THR A 326 20.99 28.87 15.20
C THR A 326 20.57 27.86 14.15
N PHE A 327 19.67 26.93 14.48
CA PHE A 327 19.16 25.95 13.52
C PHE A 327 18.47 26.61 12.32
N LEU A 328 17.56 27.57 12.57
CA LEU A 328 16.86 28.30 11.51
C LEU A 328 17.83 29.00 10.54
N LYS A 329 18.91 29.59 11.05
CA LYS A 329 19.95 30.24 10.23
C LYS A 329 20.80 29.25 9.42
N THR A 330 20.89 28.00 9.86
CA THR A 330 21.68 26.96 9.20
C THR A 330 20.83 26.00 8.38
N LEU A 331 19.54 26.32 8.17
CA LEU A 331 18.65 25.47 7.40
C LEU A 331 19.25 25.19 6.02
N PRO A 332 19.44 23.90 5.68
CA PRO A 332 19.90 23.53 4.35
C PRO A 332 18.93 24.06 3.29
N THR A 333 19.43 24.46 2.13
CA THR A 333 18.60 24.93 1.01
C THR A 333 19.04 24.29 -0.31
N GLY A 334 18.11 24.19 -1.26
CA GLY A 334 18.37 23.66 -2.60
C GLY A 334 18.44 22.13 -2.68
N LEU A 335 18.99 21.62 -3.79
CA LEU A 335 18.91 20.21 -4.18
C LEU A 335 19.58 19.22 -3.21
N LYS A 336 20.52 19.66 -2.38
CA LYS A 336 21.17 18.82 -1.34
C LYS A 336 20.61 19.06 0.06
N ALA A 337 19.53 19.83 0.19
CA ALA A 337 18.96 20.16 1.48
C ALA A 337 18.46 18.92 2.23
N TYR A 338 17.86 17.97 1.51
CA TYR A 338 17.38 16.73 2.11
C TYR A 338 18.53 15.81 2.52
N ASP A 339 19.64 15.74 1.76
CA ASP A 339 20.83 14.96 2.16
C ASP A 339 21.36 15.42 3.52
N ARG A 340 21.39 16.74 3.74
CA ARG A 340 21.79 17.30 5.03
C ARG A 340 20.73 17.07 6.10
N ALA A 341 19.44 17.20 5.78
CA ALA A 341 18.37 16.91 6.73
C ALA A 341 18.38 15.43 7.19
N TYR A 342 18.67 14.48 6.28
CA TYR A 342 18.85 13.07 6.60
C TYR A 342 20.11 12.83 7.43
N LYS A 343 21.22 13.49 7.09
CA LYS A 343 22.43 13.45 7.91
C LYS A 343 22.15 13.95 9.33
N ASP A 344 21.49 15.10 9.47
CA ASP A 344 21.13 15.67 10.77
C ASP A 344 20.18 14.73 11.54
N ALA A 345 19.32 13.97 10.86
CA ALA A 345 18.51 12.92 11.47
C ALA A 345 19.33 11.73 11.97
N MET A 346 20.33 11.28 11.20
CA MET A 346 21.28 10.25 11.65
C MET A 346 22.13 10.73 12.82
N GLU A 347 22.63 11.97 12.80
CA GLU A 347 23.38 12.56 13.93
C GLU A 347 22.51 12.67 15.20
N ARG A 348 21.18 12.82 15.06
CA ARG A 348 20.25 12.71 16.20
C ARG A 348 20.11 11.28 16.71
N ILE A 349 20.15 10.29 15.83
CA ILE A 349 20.13 8.86 16.20
C ILE A 349 21.40 8.50 16.96
N GLU A 350 22.56 8.93 16.48
CA GLU A 350 23.86 8.72 17.15
C GLU A 350 24.02 9.49 18.47
N GLY A 351 23.11 10.42 18.75
CA GLY A 351 23.03 11.12 20.03
C GLY A 351 22.12 10.44 21.07
N GLN A 352 21.48 9.32 20.73
CA GLN A 352 20.60 8.56 21.64
C GLN A 352 21.41 7.68 22.59
N LEU A 353 20.74 6.93 23.46
CA LEU A 353 21.41 5.89 24.25
C LEU A 353 21.96 4.81 23.31
N ALA A 354 23.04 4.13 23.70
CA ALA A 354 23.73 3.16 22.83
C ALA A 354 22.79 2.07 22.29
N GLU A 355 21.88 1.57 23.13
CA GLU A 355 20.88 0.54 22.75
C GLU A 355 19.84 1.10 21.76
N GLU A 356 19.38 2.34 21.96
CA GLU A 356 18.42 3.02 21.07
C GLU A 356 19.06 3.35 19.71
N GLU A 357 20.31 3.81 19.71
CA GLU A 357 21.09 4.05 18.50
C GLU A 357 21.25 2.76 17.70
N GLU A 358 21.65 1.67 18.36
CA GLU A 358 21.83 0.38 17.71
C GLU A 358 20.52 -0.12 17.12
N LEU A 359 19.41 -0.09 17.89
CA LEU A 359 18.09 -0.47 17.42
C LEU A 359 17.68 0.34 16.19
N ALA A 360 17.82 1.68 16.23
CA ALA A 360 17.48 2.54 15.11
C ALA A 360 18.32 2.23 13.86
N LYS A 361 19.63 1.99 14.01
CA LYS A 361 20.51 1.61 12.90
C LYS A 361 20.13 0.23 12.33
N GLN A 362 19.78 -0.73 13.18
CA GLN A 362 19.32 -2.05 12.73
C GLN A 362 18.01 -1.93 11.94
N VAL A 363 17.02 -1.21 12.46
CA VAL A 363 15.73 -0.94 11.80
C VAL A 363 15.94 -0.31 10.41
N LEU A 364 16.72 0.77 10.35
CA LEU A 364 16.99 1.47 9.09
C LEU A 364 17.76 0.58 8.11
N SER A 365 18.70 -0.23 8.58
CA SER A 365 19.44 -1.17 7.73
C SER A 365 18.53 -2.26 7.14
N TRP A 366 17.66 -2.86 7.94
CA TRP A 366 16.69 -3.86 7.49
C TRP A 366 15.73 -3.27 6.47
N ILE A 367 15.11 -2.13 6.78
CA ILE A 367 14.17 -1.48 5.87
C ILE A 367 14.86 -1.08 4.56
N THR A 368 16.11 -0.61 4.60
CA THR A 368 16.84 -0.15 3.41
C THR A 368 17.29 -1.31 2.53
N CYS A 369 17.88 -2.36 3.12
CA CYS A 369 18.54 -3.43 2.38
C CYS A 369 17.61 -4.60 2.05
N ALA A 370 16.43 -4.68 2.67
CA ALA A 370 15.45 -5.73 2.40
C ALA A 370 15.03 -5.78 0.93
N LYS A 371 14.85 -7.00 0.40
CA LYS A 371 14.57 -7.23 -1.03
C LYS A 371 13.10 -7.01 -1.40
N ARG A 372 12.22 -6.93 -0.40
CA ARG A 372 10.83 -6.50 -0.51
C ARG A 372 10.42 -5.69 0.73
N PRO A 373 9.30 -4.95 0.70
CA PRO A 373 8.75 -4.36 1.91
C PRO A 373 8.50 -5.43 3.00
N LEU A 374 8.83 -5.08 4.24
CA LEU A 374 8.62 -5.91 5.42
C LEU A 374 7.36 -5.45 6.15
N THR A 375 6.63 -6.40 6.73
CA THR A 375 5.61 -6.08 7.74
C THR A 375 6.25 -5.70 9.08
N THR A 376 5.50 -5.08 9.97
CA THR A 376 5.95 -4.75 11.33
C THR A 376 6.41 -6.01 12.07
N SER A 377 5.61 -7.08 12.03
CA SER A 377 5.93 -8.34 12.70
C SER A 377 7.11 -9.09 12.10
N GLU A 378 7.30 -9.03 10.78
CA GLU A 378 8.52 -9.54 10.16
C GLU A 378 9.76 -8.80 10.67
N LEU A 379 9.69 -7.47 10.78
CA LEU A 379 10.81 -6.68 11.29
C LEU A 379 11.06 -6.95 12.78
N GLU A 380 10.01 -7.03 13.61
CA GLU A 380 10.14 -7.38 15.04
C GLU A 380 10.86 -8.72 15.21
N HIS A 381 10.46 -9.74 14.45
CA HIS A 381 11.13 -11.04 14.43
C HIS A 381 12.58 -10.95 13.95
N ALA A 382 12.86 -10.11 12.95
CA ALA A 382 14.20 -9.91 12.41
C ALA A 382 15.17 -9.24 13.38
N LEU A 383 14.66 -8.33 14.21
CA LEU A 383 15.44 -7.65 15.26
C LEU A 383 15.64 -8.53 16.49
N ALA A 384 14.67 -9.42 16.78
CA ALA A 384 14.73 -10.35 17.91
C ALA A 384 15.64 -11.57 17.69
N VAL A 385 16.28 -11.72 16.52
CA VAL A 385 17.14 -12.89 16.23
C VAL A 385 18.46 -12.80 16.99
N GLU A 386 18.68 -13.75 17.90
CA GLU A 386 19.94 -13.92 18.61
C GLU A 386 20.88 -14.85 17.85
N ILE A 387 22.01 -14.31 17.38
CA ILE A 387 22.93 -15.06 16.52
C ILE A 387 23.61 -16.18 17.31
N GLY A 388 23.38 -17.42 16.87
CA GLY A 388 23.98 -18.62 17.46
C GLY A 388 22.99 -19.44 18.31
N GLU A 389 21.83 -18.86 18.64
CA GLU A 389 20.77 -19.57 19.33
C GLU A 389 20.01 -20.51 18.39
N LEU A 390 19.48 -21.59 18.97
CA LEU A 390 18.75 -22.64 18.24
C LEU A 390 17.24 -22.45 18.28
N GLN A 391 16.74 -21.49 19.06
CA GLN A 391 15.31 -21.23 19.22
C GLN A 391 15.04 -19.73 19.20
N PHE A 392 13.81 -19.38 18.82
CA PHE A 392 13.34 -18.00 18.82
C PHE A 392 12.80 -17.63 20.20
N ASP A 393 13.37 -16.61 20.83
CA ASP A 393 12.86 -16.05 22.08
C ASP A 393 11.88 -14.91 21.80
N GLN A 394 10.61 -15.14 22.11
CA GLN A 394 9.56 -14.10 22.00
C GLN A 394 9.78 -12.96 23.00
N ALA A 395 10.51 -13.17 24.10
CA ALA A 395 10.80 -12.12 25.06
C ALA A 395 11.76 -11.05 24.51
N ASN A 396 12.46 -11.35 23.41
CA ASN A 396 13.36 -10.42 22.73
C ASN A 396 12.64 -9.54 21.69
N LEU A 397 11.32 -9.67 21.54
CA LEU A 397 10.51 -8.82 20.67
C LEU A 397 10.45 -7.39 21.23
N SER A 398 10.92 -6.43 20.45
CA SER A 398 10.75 -5.00 20.73
C SER A 398 9.36 -4.53 20.34
N LEU A 399 8.77 -3.63 21.12
CA LEU A 399 7.49 -3.02 20.76
C LEU A 399 7.65 -2.13 19.52
N ILE A 400 6.67 -2.20 18.62
CA ILE A 400 6.69 -1.41 17.39
C ILE A 400 6.76 0.10 17.62
N GLU A 401 6.16 0.58 18.72
CA GLU A 401 6.19 1.98 19.11
C GLU A 401 7.62 2.44 19.44
N ASP A 402 8.39 1.58 20.12
CA ASP A 402 9.79 1.84 20.46
C ASP A 402 10.64 1.86 19.18
N ILE A 403 10.46 0.85 18.30
CA ILE A 403 11.12 0.75 16.99
C ILE A 403 10.96 2.04 16.17
N VAL A 404 9.73 2.58 16.08
CA VAL A 404 9.47 3.81 15.31
C VAL A 404 10.04 5.03 16.02
N SER A 405 9.94 5.08 17.35
CA SER A 405 10.36 6.25 18.13
C SER A 405 11.86 6.55 18.01
N VAL A 406 12.71 5.52 17.97
CA VAL A 406 14.17 5.67 17.90
C VAL A 406 14.66 6.10 16.51
N CYS A 407 13.87 5.91 15.45
CA CYS A 407 14.25 6.24 14.07
C CYS A 407 14.13 7.72 13.68
N ALA A 408 13.92 8.63 14.65
CA ALA A 408 13.96 10.08 14.47
C ALA A 408 13.05 10.65 13.35
N GLY A 409 11.93 9.97 13.07
CA GLY A 409 10.94 10.33 12.04
C GLY A 409 11.28 9.87 10.62
N LEU A 410 12.32 9.03 10.45
CA LEU A 410 12.70 8.50 9.13
C LEU A 410 11.88 7.27 8.70
N VAL A 411 11.12 6.69 9.62
CA VAL A 411 10.31 5.48 9.43
C VAL A 411 8.84 5.80 9.70
N THR A 412 7.95 5.15 8.95
CA THR A 412 6.50 5.21 9.10
C THR A 412 5.89 3.83 8.89
N ILE A 413 4.73 3.59 9.49
CA ILE A 413 3.94 2.38 9.31
C ILE A 413 2.70 2.73 8.48
N ASP A 414 2.31 1.82 7.59
CA ASP A 414 1.00 1.83 6.94
C ASP A 414 0.01 1.03 7.80
N ASP A 415 -0.94 1.72 8.44
CA ASP A 415 -1.92 1.14 9.37
C ASP A 415 -2.86 0.11 8.72
N LYS A 416 -2.96 0.07 7.38
CA LYS A 416 -3.84 -0.86 6.66
C LYS A 416 -3.12 -2.13 6.26
N THR A 417 -1.87 -2.03 5.87
CA THR A 417 -1.08 -3.17 5.40
C THR A 417 -0.08 -3.69 6.44
N ASN A 418 0.07 -3.00 7.57
CA ASN A 418 1.10 -3.23 8.59
C ASN A 418 2.51 -3.26 8.00
N ILE A 419 2.75 -2.52 6.90
CA ILE A 419 4.06 -2.43 6.27
C ILE A 419 4.84 -1.30 6.91
N ILE A 420 6.06 -1.62 7.38
CA ILE A 420 7.00 -0.62 7.86
C ILE A 420 7.93 -0.17 6.72
N ARG A 421 8.08 1.14 6.55
CA ARG A 421 8.82 1.73 5.43
C ARG A 421 9.47 3.05 5.79
N LEU A 422 10.44 3.46 4.98
CA LEU A 422 10.99 4.81 5.06
C LEU A 422 9.91 5.85 4.74
N VAL A 423 10.02 7.02 5.36
CA VAL A 423 9.03 8.11 5.23
C VAL A 423 8.83 8.56 3.78
N HIS A 424 9.88 8.48 2.95
CA HIS A 424 9.87 8.88 1.54
C HIS A 424 10.95 8.14 0.73
N TYR A 425 10.76 8.00 -0.58
CA TYR A 425 11.72 7.32 -1.47
C TYR A 425 13.11 8.00 -1.50
N THR A 426 13.18 9.33 -1.38
CA THR A 426 14.48 10.03 -1.28
C THR A 426 15.30 9.62 -0.06
N THR A 427 14.67 9.11 1.00
CA THR A 427 15.36 8.54 2.15
C THR A 427 16.05 7.22 1.77
N GLN A 428 15.41 6.40 0.93
CA GLN A 428 16.03 5.20 0.37
C GLN A 428 17.25 5.57 -0.47
N GLU A 429 17.10 6.50 -1.43
CA GLU A 429 18.20 6.91 -2.31
C GLU A 429 19.41 7.44 -1.51
N TYR A 430 19.12 8.18 -0.44
CA TYR A 430 20.17 8.65 0.48
C TYR A 430 20.91 7.48 1.14
N PHE A 431 20.18 6.52 1.73
CA PHE A 431 20.79 5.40 2.42
C PHE A 431 21.47 4.40 1.50
N GLU A 432 20.96 4.16 0.29
CA GLU A 432 21.65 3.33 -0.72
C GLU A 432 23.01 3.92 -1.09
N ARG A 433 23.08 5.23 -1.32
CA ARG A 433 24.34 5.93 -1.65
C ARG A 433 25.30 5.99 -0.46
N THR A 434 24.78 6.03 0.76
CA THR A 434 25.57 6.20 1.99
C THR A 434 25.64 4.92 2.82
N GLN A 435 25.26 3.77 2.25
CA GLN A 435 25.17 2.49 2.95
C GLN A 435 26.51 2.12 3.58
N ALA A 436 27.61 2.25 2.84
CA ALA A 436 28.95 1.94 3.35
C ALA A 436 29.37 2.80 4.55
N HIS A 437 28.76 3.97 4.73
CA HIS A 437 29.03 4.85 5.88
C HIS A 437 28.14 4.51 7.07
N TRP A 438 26.83 4.37 6.86
CA TRP A 438 25.86 4.19 7.94
C TRP A 438 25.68 2.73 8.35
N PHE A 439 25.72 1.81 7.38
CA PHE A 439 25.42 0.38 7.55
C PHE A 439 26.40 -0.50 6.75
N PRO A 440 27.72 -0.42 7.01
CA PRO A 440 28.73 -1.16 6.24
C PRO A 440 28.48 -2.67 6.24
N ASP A 441 28.05 -3.23 7.37
CA ASP A 441 27.86 -4.67 7.56
C ASP A 441 26.39 -5.10 7.43
N ALA A 442 25.52 -4.25 6.87
CA ALA A 442 24.08 -4.53 6.81
C ALA A 442 23.74 -5.88 6.16
N GLU A 443 24.30 -6.13 4.97
CA GLU A 443 24.05 -7.36 4.23
C GLU A 443 24.56 -8.59 4.98
N ALA A 444 25.69 -8.49 5.68
CA ALA A 444 26.23 -9.57 6.51
C ALA A 444 25.34 -9.83 7.74
N LYS A 445 24.92 -8.78 8.47
CA LYS A 445 24.04 -8.89 9.63
C LYS A 445 22.68 -9.49 9.25
N ILE A 446 22.07 -9.01 8.16
CA ILE A 446 20.81 -9.54 7.64
C ILE A 446 20.97 -11.00 7.22
N THR A 447 22.06 -11.35 6.55
CA THR A 447 22.34 -12.74 6.15
C THR A 447 22.46 -13.64 7.37
N ARG A 448 23.22 -13.23 8.40
CA ARG A 448 23.37 -13.98 9.66
C ARG A 448 22.02 -14.20 10.34
N ALA A 449 21.23 -13.13 10.50
CA ALA A 449 19.91 -13.23 11.08
C ALA A 449 19.01 -14.19 10.28
N CYS A 450 18.98 -14.09 8.94
CA CYS A 450 18.19 -15.00 8.11
C CYS A 450 18.65 -16.45 8.24
N ILE A 451 19.96 -16.72 8.19
CA ILE A 451 20.53 -18.07 8.31
C ILE A 451 20.25 -18.66 9.70
N THR A 452 20.46 -17.89 10.76
CA THR A 452 20.13 -18.31 12.13
C THR A 452 18.64 -18.64 12.23
N TYR A 453 17.77 -17.76 11.72
CA TYR A 453 16.33 -17.96 11.75
C TYR A 453 15.91 -19.27 11.10
N ILE A 454 16.36 -19.54 9.86
CA ILE A 454 16.02 -20.79 9.15
C ILE A 454 16.75 -22.02 9.71
N SER A 455 17.73 -21.83 10.60
CA SER A 455 18.50 -22.90 11.21
C SER A 455 17.98 -23.34 12.59
N PHE A 456 16.90 -22.73 13.10
CA PHE A 456 16.32 -23.11 14.39
C PHE A 456 15.94 -24.61 14.46
N ALA A 457 16.02 -25.16 15.67
CA ALA A 457 15.75 -26.57 15.95
C ALA A 457 14.34 -27.00 15.53
N SER A 458 13.38 -26.08 15.55
CA SER A 458 12.00 -26.31 15.10
C SER A 458 11.90 -26.72 13.63
N PHE A 459 12.92 -26.45 12.82
CA PHE A 459 12.99 -26.84 11.40
C PHE A 459 13.80 -28.12 11.17
N GLU A 460 14.35 -28.76 12.22
CA GLU A 460 15.15 -29.98 12.07
C GLU A 460 14.34 -31.19 11.62
N ALA A 461 13.03 -31.20 11.92
CA ALA A 461 12.09 -32.23 11.46
C ALA A 461 11.87 -32.21 9.93
N GLY A 462 12.31 -31.16 9.24
CA GLY A 462 12.17 -31.01 7.79
C GLY A 462 10.88 -30.32 7.36
N SER A 463 10.36 -30.69 6.18
CA SER A 463 9.11 -30.14 5.65
C SER A 463 7.91 -30.60 6.46
N CYS A 464 6.95 -29.69 6.66
CA CYS A 464 5.65 -30.00 7.27
C CYS A 464 4.91 -31.00 6.40
N HIS A 465 4.27 -32.00 7.03
CA HIS A 465 3.57 -33.06 6.31
C HIS A 465 2.13 -32.67 5.95
N THR A 466 1.58 -31.65 6.60
CA THR A 466 0.24 -31.12 6.36
C THR A 466 0.26 -29.61 6.20
N ASP A 467 -0.73 -29.08 5.46
CA ASP A 467 -0.91 -27.63 5.30
C ASP A 467 -1.19 -26.94 6.65
N GLU A 468 -1.91 -27.60 7.57
CA GLU A 468 -2.22 -27.06 8.90
C GLU A 468 -0.97 -26.90 9.79
N GLU A 469 -0.05 -27.87 9.76
CA GLU A 469 1.25 -27.78 10.44
C GLU A 469 2.09 -26.63 9.87
N PHE A 470 2.09 -26.52 8.54
CA PHE A 470 2.83 -25.48 7.83
C PHE A 470 2.28 -24.08 8.12
N ASP A 471 0.97 -23.90 8.09
CA ASP A 471 0.30 -22.64 8.44
C ASP A 471 0.58 -22.26 9.90
N THR A 472 0.52 -23.23 10.81
CA THR A 472 0.86 -23.02 12.23
C THR A 472 2.32 -22.56 12.38
N GLN A 473 3.23 -23.18 11.64
CA GLN A 473 4.64 -22.81 11.62
C GLN A 473 4.85 -21.39 11.07
N LEU A 474 4.14 -20.99 10.02
CA LEU A 474 4.24 -19.64 9.46
C LEU A 474 3.70 -18.56 10.40
N VAL A 475 2.66 -18.88 11.19
CA VAL A 475 2.14 -17.98 12.22
C VAL A 475 3.14 -17.81 13.36
N HIS A 476 3.83 -18.89 13.77
CA HIS A 476 4.82 -18.83 14.85
C HIS A 476 6.15 -18.23 14.39
N TYR A 477 6.52 -18.41 13.13
CA TYR A 477 7.81 -17.99 12.56
C TYR A 477 7.60 -17.00 11.41
N ILE A 478 7.15 -15.81 11.73
CA ILE A 478 6.68 -14.79 10.76
C ILE A 478 7.76 -14.40 9.74
N LEU A 479 9.03 -14.31 10.15
CA LEU A 479 10.15 -13.98 9.25
C LEU A 479 10.53 -15.12 8.30
N TYR A 480 10.04 -16.34 8.53
CA TYR A 480 10.53 -17.56 7.87
C TYR A 480 10.47 -17.49 6.34
N ASN A 481 9.34 -17.03 5.79
CA ASN A 481 9.16 -16.86 4.35
C ASN A 481 10.17 -15.87 3.76
N TYR A 482 10.34 -14.71 4.40
CA TYR A 482 11.33 -13.72 3.98
C TYR A 482 12.74 -14.30 4.02
N ALA A 483 13.13 -14.89 5.16
CA ALA A 483 14.47 -15.41 5.37
C ALA A 483 14.79 -16.51 4.35
N ALA A 484 13.90 -17.48 4.17
CA ALA A 484 14.07 -18.59 3.22
C ALA A 484 14.24 -18.10 1.77
N LYS A 485 13.44 -17.13 1.32
CA LYS A 485 13.52 -16.61 -0.06
C LYS A 485 14.72 -15.66 -0.29
N ASN A 486 15.16 -14.94 0.74
CA ASN A 486 16.05 -13.79 0.54
C ASN A 486 17.47 -13.95 1.11
N TRP A 487 17.74 -14.91 2.00
CA TRP A 487 19.07 -15.08 2.61
C TRP A 487 20.19 -15.14 1.57
N GLY A 488 19.97 -15.86 0.46
CA GLY A 488 20.96 -16.03 -0.60
C GLY A 488 21.24 -14.75 -1.39
N TYR A 489 20.25 -13.85 -1.53
CA TYR A 489 20.46 -12.55 -2.18
C TYR A 489 21.33 -11.63 -1.33
N HIS A 490 21.13 -11.65 -0.01
CA HIS A 490 21.94 -10.91 0.95
C HIS A 490 23.36 -11.49 1.04
N ALA A 491 23.48 -12.82 1.07
CA ALA A 491 24.75 -13.53 1.19
C ALA A 491 25.74 -13.20 0.07
N ARG A 492 25.26 -12.87 -1.15
CA ARG A 492 26.10 -12.52 -2.31
C ARG A 492 27.09 -11.40 -2.02
N ALA A 493 26.73 -10.45 -1.16
CA ALA A 493 27.58 -9.33 -0.81
C ALA A 493 28.65 -9.67 0.24
N CYS A 494 28.51 -10.80 0.96
CA CYS A 494 29.33 -11.17 2.12
C CYS A 494 29.73 -12.66 2.15
N LEU A 495 29.83 -13.32 0.98
CA LEU A 495 30.08 -14.77 0.87
C LEU A 495 31.34 -15.24 1.60
N GLN A 496 32.42 -14.45 1.57
CA GLN A 496 33.70 -14.83 2.18
C GLN A 496 33.63 -14.86 3.71
N GLU A 497 32.85 -13.96 4.31
CA GLU A 497 32.73 -13.85 5.77
C GLU A 497 31.85 -14.96 6.35
N LEU A 498 30.78 -15.34 5.64
CA LEU A 498 29.74 -16.26 6.13
C LEU A 498 29.81 -17.67 5.56
N GLN A 499 30.90 -17.99 4.86
CA GLN A 499 31.05 -19.25 4.12
C GLN A 499 30.74 -20.49 4.97
N GLN A 500 31.26 -20.56 6.20
CA GLN A 500 31.06 -21.72 7.07
C GLN A 500 29.58 -21.88 7.48
N SER A 501 28.90 -20.80 7.85
CA SER A 501 27.49 -20.85 8.25
C SER A 501 26.59 -21.22 7.06
N ILE A 502 26.91 -20.73 5.87
CA ILE A 502 26.21 -21.07 4.63
C ILE A 502 26.40 -22.55 4.30
N ILE A 503 27.63 -23.08 4.39
CA ILE A 503 27.92 -24.49 4.14
C ILE A 503 27.15 -25.38 5.13
N CYS A 504 27.18 -25.07 6.43
CA CYS A 504 26.46 -25.84 7.43
C CYS A 504 24.94 -25.91 7.15
N LEU A 505 24.34 -24.82 6.66
CA LEU A 505 22.94 -24.80 6.25
C LEU A 505 22.70 -25.69 5.02
N LEU A 506 23.57 -25.58 4.00
CA LEU A 506 23.45 -26.33 2.74
C LEU A 506 23.70 -27.84 2.91
N GLU A 507 24.50 -28.24 3.91
CA GLU A 507 24.75 -29.64 4.25
C GLU A 507 23.59 -30.29 5.02
N SER A 508 22.66 -29.51 5.57
CA SER A 508 21.50 -30.04 6.30
C SER A 508 20.31 -30.29 5.36
N GLU A 509 20.12 -31.55 4.94
CA GLU A 509 19.02 -31.94 4.04
C GLU A 509 17.64 -31.58 4.61
N SER A 510 17.41 -31.76 5.90
CA SER A 510 16.11 -31.45 6.53
C SER A 510 15.82 -29.95 6.53
N LYS A 511 16.78 -29.12 6.96
CA LYS A 511 16.62 -27.65 6.98
C LYS A 511 16.47 -27.09 5.57
N LEU A 512 17.18 -27.65 4.59
CA LEU A 512 17.05 -27.24 3.19
C LEU A 512 15.68 -27.62 2.62
N SER A 513 15.17 -28.82 2.92
CA SER A 513 13.81 -29.25 2.54
C SER A 513 12.73 -28.32 3.08
N ALA A 514 12.82 -27.94 4.35
CA ALA A 514 11.91 -26.97 4.97
C ALA A 514 12.00 -25.59 4.29
N CYS A 515 13.23 -25.10 4.05
CA CYS A 515 13.44 -23.82 3.34
C CYS A 515 12.83 -23.82 1.94
N ILE A 516 12.97 -24.92 1.20
CA ILE A 516 12.39 -25.07 -0.14
C ILE A 516 10.86 -25.01 -0.07
N GLN A 517 10.22 -25.66 0.91
CA GLN A 517 8.77 -25.60 1.10
C GLN A 517 8.29 -24.14 1.29
N ALA A 518 9.02 -23.34 2.07
CA ALA A 518 8.72 -21.92 2.27
C ALA A 518 8.92 -21.05 1.02
N MET A 519 9.84 -21.42 0.12
CA MET A 519 10.04 -20.70 -1.14
C MET A 519 8.87 -20.86 -2.13
N PHE A 520 8.11 -21.95 -2.03
CA PHE A 520 6.96 -22.22 -2.90
C PHE A 520 5.67 -21.51 -2.47
N ILE A 521 5.68 -20.80 -1.34
CA ILE A 521 4.59 -19.89 -0.99
C ILE A 521 4.57 -18.77 -2.05
N PRO A 522 3.42 -18.47 -2.67
CA PRO A 522 3.28 -17.38 -3.64
C PRO A 522 3.82 -16.02 -3.17
#